data_AF-A0A453ERB3-F1
#
_entry.id   AF-A0A453ERB3-F1
#
_cell.length_a   1.000
_cell.length_b   1.000
_cell.length_c   1.000
_cell.angle_alpha   90.00
_cell.angle_beta   90.00
_cell.angle_gamma   90.00
#
_symmetry.space_group_name_H-M   'P 1'
#
loop_
_entity.id
_entity.type
_entity.pdbx_description
1 polymer ?
#
loop_
_entity_poly.entity_id
_entity_poly.type
_entity_poly.pdbx_seq_one_letter_code
_entity_poly.pdbx_strand_id
1 'polypeptide(L)'
;LSELLNVEFYGEWLGLVAEFTTKSLLSWQWASNSVYYLLSLWSRLVTSVPYLKGDTPSLLDETVPKITEGFITSRINSVQASFADNSPDPDNPLENAESLQDQLESLPYLCRFKYESCSLFIINIMEPLLQAYTARSRLPASGDAAELSVIEGQIAWMVHIIAAILKIRQTVGCSQDSQELFDAELAARVLQLINITDTGVHAQRYQEISKQRLDRAILIFVQNFRRSYVGDQAMHASKQLYARLSELLGLTDHLVLLNVIVGKIATNLKCYAECEDVIDHTLSLFQELASGYMTGKLLLKLESTKFIIANHSRENFPFLEEYRCVRSRTNFYYILGCLVFMEDGPVKFRSFMEPLLQVAVNLEASADAAFRTDVVKYAFTGLMRDLRGIAMATNSRRTYGLLFDWLYPSRMPLLLRAISLLTDEPEVTTPLLKFMSEFVLNKAQRLTFDSSSPNGILLFREISKLIVAYGSRILLLPNGTNIYRSKYKGIWISLTVLSR
;
A
#
# COMPACT_ATOMS: atom_id res chain seq x y z
N LEU A 1 -14.38 -18.07 -30.89
CA LEU A 1 -15.60 -18.71 -30.34
C LEU A 1 -16.63 -19.03 -31.42
N SER A 2 -16.95 -18.11 -32.33
CA SER A 2 -17.86 -18.37 -33.47
C SER A 2 -17.52 -19.62 -34.27
N GLU A 3 -16.24 -19.82 -34.59
CA GLU A 3 -15.77 -21.03 -35.30
C GLU A 3 -15.90 -22.30 -34.45
N LEU A 4 -15.66 -22.20 -33.14
CA LEU A 4 -15.75 -23.33 -32.20
C LEU A 4 -17.20 -23.79 -32.00
N LEU A 5 -18.15 -22.87 -31.96
CA LEU A 5 -19.58 -23.18 -31.79
C LEU A 5 -20.15 -23.95 -32.98
N ASN A 6 -19.53 -23.86 -34.16
CA ASN A 6 -19.94 -24.58 -35.36
C ASN A 6 -19.40 -26.02 -35.42
N VAL A 7 -18.57 -26.43 -34.45
CA VAL A 7 -18.02 -27.78 -34.38
C VAL A 7 -19.02 -28.71 -33.68
N GLU A 8 -19.36 -29.83 -34.31
CA GLU A 8 -20.38 -30.79 -33.82
C GLU A 8 -20.12 -31.27 -32.38
N PHE A 9 -18.85 -31.47 -32.01
CA PHE A 9 -18.45 -31.98 -30.69
C PHE A 9 -18.19 -30.89 -29.64
N TYR A 10 -18.50 -29.62 -29.93
CA TYR A 10 -18.22 -28.51 -29.00
C TYR A 10 -18.89 -28.69 -27.63
N GLY A 11 -20.16 -29.12 -27.61
CA GLY A 11 -20.89 -29.32 -26.36
C GLY A 11 -20.29 -30.43 -25.49
N GLU A 12 -19.92 -31.56 -26.11
CA GLU A 12 -19.28 -32.68 -25.41
C GLU A 12 -17.89 -32.29 -24.89
N TRP A 13 -17.08 -31.64 -25.72
CA TRP A 13 -15.78 -31.11 -25.32
C TRP A 13 -15.91 -30.15 -24.13
N LEU A 14 -16.84 -29.19 -24.19
CA LEU A 14 -17.04 -28.22 -23.12
C LEU A 14 -17.48 -28.89 -21.82
N GLY A 15 -18.33 -29.92 -21.90
CA GLY A 15 -18.73 -30.74 -20.75
C GLY A 15 -17.54 -31.45 -20.09
N LEU A 16 -16.68 -32.10 -20.89
CA LEU A 16 -15.47 -32.76 -20.39
C LEU A 16 -14.48 -31.78 -19.76
N VAL A 17 -14.30 -30.61 -20.38
CA VAL A 17 -13.43 -29.55 -19.84
C VAL A 17 -14.00 -28.99 -18.53
N ALA A 18 -15.33 -28.83 -18.41
CA ALA A 18 -15.98 -28.39 -17.19
C ALA A 18 -15.80 -29.41 -16.04
N GLU A 19 -15.97 -30.70 -16.34
CA GLU A 19 -15.73 -31.77 -15.36
C GLU A 19 -14.25 -31.80 -14.93
N PHE A 20 -13.33 -31.75 -15.88
CA PHE A 20 -11.89 -31.71 -15.61
C PHE A 20 -11.50 -30.50 -14.76
N THR A 21 -12.04 -29.33 -15.09
CA THR A 21 -11.81 -28.09 -14.33
C THR A 21 -12.32 -28.24 -12.90
N THR A 22 -13.55 -28.73 -12.73
CA THR A 22 -14.16 -28.90 -11.40
C THR A 22 -13.37 -29.86 -10.53
N LYS A 23 -12.97 -31.03 -11.07
CA LYS A 23 -12.14 -32.00 -10.35
C LYS A 23 -10.76 -31.44 -9.99
N SER A 24 -10.16 -30.66 -10.89
CA SER A 24 -8.86 -30.02 -10.64
C SER A 24 -8.95 -28.98 -9.52
N LEU A 25 -10.03 -28.18 -9.48
CA LEU A 25 -10.27 -27.21 -8.41
C LEU A 25 -10.47 -27.89 -7.05
N LEU A 26 -11.21 -29.00 -6.99
CA LEU A 26 -11.37 -29.78 -5.76
C LEU A 26 -10.05 -30.43 -5.31
N SER A 27 -9.19 -30.80 -6.27
CA SER A 27 -7.90 -31.44 -6.07
C SER A 27 -6.75 -30.42 -6.00
N TRP A 28 -6.98 -29.30 -5.31
CA TRP A 28 -6.10 -28.12 -5.32
C TRP A 28 -4.66 -28.41 -4.88
N GLN A 29 -4.45 -29.41 -4.02
CA GLN A 29 -3.13 -29.85 -3.55
C GLN A 29 -2.23 -30.38 -4.67
N TRP A 30 -2.82 -30.97 -5.72
CA TRP A 30 -2.07 -31.60 -6.81
C TRP A 30 -2.15 -30.81 -8.11
N ALA A 31 -3.15 -29.93 -8.25
CA ALA A 31 -3.44 -29.22 -9.50
C ALA A 31 -3.20 -27.69 -9.43
N SER A 32 -2.52 -27.19 -8.40
CA SER A 32 -2.29 -25.75 -8.16
C SER A 32 -1.75 -25.01 -9.41
N ASN A 33 -0.77 -25.60 -10.10
CA ASN A 33 -0.16 -25.06 -11.32
C ASN A 33 -1.09 -25.04 -12.54
N SER A 34 -2.13 -25.88 -12.55
CA SER A 34 -3.09 -25.97 -13.66
C SER A 34 -4.23 -24.97 -13.53
N VAL A 35 -4.50 -24.46 -12.32
CA VAL A 35 -5.62 -23.54 -12.05
C VAL A 35 -5.56 -22.30 -12.92
N TYR A 36 -4.38 -21.70 -13.07
CA TYR A 36 -4.18 -20.52 -13.92
C TYR A 36 -4.67 -20.77 -15.35
N TYR A 37 -4.18 -21.83 -16.00
CA TYR A 37 -4.50 -22.14 -17.38
C TYR A 37 -5.98 -22.50 -17.57
N LEU A 38 -6.55 -23.23 -16.62
CA LEU A 38 -7.96 -23.61 -16.64
C LEU A 38 -8.86 -22.38 -16.55
N LEU A 39 -8.64 -21.50 -15.56
CA LEU A 39 -9.45 -20.29 -15.41
C LEU A 39 -9.25 -19.32 -16.58
N SER A 40 -8.03 -19.24 -17.13
CA SER A 40 -7.72 -18.42 -18.32
C SER A 40 -8.51 -18.89 -19.55
N LEU A 41 -8.63 -20.20 -19.76
CA LEU A 41 -9.45 -20.76 -20.82
C LEU A 41 -10.91 -20.30 -20.70
N TRP A 42 -11.51 -20.47 -19.51
CA TRP A 42 -12.89 -20.05 -19.25
C TRP A 42 -13.09 -18.55 -19.41
N SER A 43 -12.13 -17.74 -18.93
CA SER A 43 -12.17 -16.29 -19.07
C SER A 43 -12.15 -15.87 -20.54
N ARG A 44 -11.31 -16.49 -21.37
CA ARG A 44 -11.27 -16.22 -22.83
C ARG A 44 -12.55 -16.66 -23.55
N LEU A 45 -13.17 -17.75 -23.13
CA LEU A 45 -14.47 -18.17 -23.66
C LEU A 45 -15.54 -17.12 -23.35
N VAL A 46 -15.69 -16.75 -22.08
CA VAL A 46 -16.67 -15.76 -21.59
C VAL A 46 -16.47 -14.38 -22.22
N THR A 47 -15.24 -13.87 -22.24
CA THR A 47 -14.93 -12.53 -22.77
C THR A 47 -15.17 -12.42 -24.28
N SER A 48 -15.21 -13.55 -24.99
CA SER A 48 -15.52 -13.60 -26.42
C SER A 48 -17.02 -13.65 -26.74
N VAL A 49 -17.88 -13.95 -25.76
CA VAL A 49 -19.34 -14.07 -25.94
C VAL A 49 -19.98 -12.77 -26.46
N PRO A 50 -19.66 -11.56 -25.96
CA PRO A 50 -20.27 -10.31 -26.46
C PRO A 50 -20.01 -10.02 -27.95
N TYR A 51 -19.05 -10.70 -28.56
CA TYR A 51 -18.69 -10.53 -29.98
C TYR A 51 -19.38 -11.56 -30.89
N LEU A 52 -20.19 -12.45 -30.34
CA LEU A 52 -21.00 -13.39 -31.11
C LEU A 52 -22.21 -12.66 -31.74
N LYS A 53 -22.48 -12.95 -33.02
CA LYS A 53 -23.63 -12.39 -33.76
C LYS A 53 -24.92 -13.21 -33.56
N GLY A 54 -25.04 -13.96 -32.46
CA GLY A 54 -26.15 -14.86 -32.17
C GLY A 54 -26.33 -15.08 -30.66
N ASP A 55 -27.26 -15.95 -30.28
CA ASP A 55 -27.59 -16.21 -28.87
C ASP A 55 -26.39 -16.73 -28.07
N THR A 56 -26.33 -16.34 -26.79
CA THR A 56 -25.32 -16.80 -25.85
C THR A 56 -25.39 -18.32 -25.70
N PRO A 57 -24.25 -19.05 -25.75
CA PRO A 57 -24.27 -20.50 -25.61
C PRO A 57 -24.83 -20.91 -24.25
N SER A 58 -25.99 -21.58 -24.22
CA SER A 58 -26.69 -21.98 -22.98
C SER A 58 -25.81 -22.82 -22.04
N LEU A 59 -24.88 -23.61 -22.60
CA LEU A 59 -23.96 -24.43 -21.82
C LEU A 59 -22.97 -23.58 -20.99
N LEU A 60 -22.57 -22.39 -21.48
CA LEU A 60 -21.71 -21.48 -20.71
C LEU A 60 -22.46 -20.86 -19.54
N ASP A 61 -23.75 -20.57 -19.73
CA ASP A 61 -24.63 -19.99 -18.69
C ASP A 61 -24.75 -20.90 -17.46
N GLU A 62 -24.68 -22.22 -17.64
CA GLU A 62 -24.74 -23.18 -16.55
C GLU A 62 -23.36 -23.56 -15.98
N THR A 63 -22.33 -23.62 -16.83
CA THR A 63 -21.01 -24.15 -16.44
C THR A 63 -20.13 -23.11 -15.74
N VAL A 64 -20.13 -21.86 -16.22
CA VAL A 64 -19.25 -20.79 -15.70
C VAL A 64 -19.56 -20.46 -14.23
N PRO A 65 -20.83 -20.33 -13.79
CA PRO A 65 -21.15 -20.11 -12.38
C PRO A 65 -20.63 -21.25 -11.50
N LYS A 66 -20.85 -22.52 -11.89
CA LYS A 66 -20.40 -23.70 -11.13
C LYS A 66 -18.87 -23.75 -10.96
N ILE A 67 -18.13 -23.37 -12.00
CA ILE A 67 -16.66 -23.30 -11.96
C ILE A 67 -16.20 -22.19 -11.02
N THR A 68 -16.86 -21.04 -11.07
CA THR A 68 -16.59 -19.89 -10.19
C THR A 68 -16.84 -20.26 -8.73
N GLU A 69 -17.99 -20.87 -8.44
CA GLU A 69 -18.37 -21.36 -7.12
C GLU A 69 -17.39 -22.44 -6.61
N GLY A 70 -17.02 -23.38 -7.49
CA GLY A 70 -16.04 -24.43 -7.18
C GLY A 70 -14.65 -23.88 -6.85
N PHE A 71 -14.20 -22.84 -7.56
CA PHE A 71 -12.94 -22.16 -7.25
C PHE A 71 -12.99 -21.49 -5.87
N ILE A 72 -14.02 -20.69 -5.60
CA ILE A 72 -14.17 -19.97 -4.32
C ILE A 72 -14.23 -20.98 -3.16
N THR A 73 -15.07 -22.00 -3.28
CA THR A 73 -15.22 -23.05 -2.26
C THR A 73 -13.92 -23.80 -2.01
N SER A 74 -13.18 -24.13 -3.07
CA SER A 74 -11.87 -24.78 -2.96
C SER A 74 -10.88 -23.95 -2.14
N ARG A 75 -10.82 -22.63 -2.36
CA ARG A 75 -9.92 -21.74 -1.60
C ARG A 75 -10.30 -21.64 -0.14
N ILE A 76 -11.58 -21.53 0.17
CA ILE A 76 -12.07 -21.50 1.56
C ILE A 76 -11.76 -22.80 2.31
N ASN A 77 -11.91 -23.94 1.64
CA ASN A 77 -11.58 -25.25 2.19
C ASN A 77 -10.07 -25.46 2.34
N SER A 78 -9.27 -24.89 1.42
CA SER A 78 -7.80 -24.99 1.50
C SER A 78 -7.25 -24.38 2.79
N VAL A 79 -7.81 -23.25 3.24
CA VAL A 79 -7.42 -22.63 4.52
C VAL A 79 -7.70 -23.58 5.68
N GLN A 80 -8.88 -24.19 5.74
CA GLN A 80 -9.23 -25.14 6.81
C GLN A 80 -8.28 -26.34 6.84
N ALA A 81 -7.94 -26.89 5.67
CA ALA A 81 -7.02 -28.02 5.57
C ALA A 81 -5.60 -27.68 6.01
N SER A 82 -5.04 -26.54 5.57
CA SER A 82 -3.67 -26.12 5.94
C SER A 82 -3.52 -25.91 7.46
N PHE A 83 -4.57 -25.49 8.16
CA PHE A 83 -4.55 -25.33 9.61
C PHE A 83 -4.80 -26.64 10.37
N ALA A 84 -5.55 -27.59 9.80
CA ALA A 84 -5.81 -28.89 10.44
C ALA A 84 -4.55 -29.78 10.47
N ASP A 85 -3.74 -29.76 9.40
CA ASP A 85 -2.58 -30.64 9.26
C ASP A 85 -1.31 -30.10 9.98
N ASN A 86 -1.36 -28.89 10.58
CA ASN A 86 -0.22 -28.19 11.20
C ASN A 86 1.05 -28.11 10.31
N SER A 87 0.93 -28.39 9.02
CA SER A 87 2.01 -28.24 8.05
C SER A 87 1.89 -26.85 7.42
N PRO A 88 2.91 -25.99 7.54
CA PRO A 88 2.92 -24.76 6.75
C PRO A 88 2.87 -25.15 5.28
N ASP A 89 1.82 -24.74 4.58
CA ASP A 89 1.72 -24.90 3.12
C ASP A 89 2.77 -24.00 2.47
N PRO A 90 3.89 -24.56 1.97
CA PRO A 90 4.97 -23.77 1.39
C PRO A 90 4.52 -23.06 0.11
N ASP A 91 3.42 -23.52 -0.51
CA ASP A 91 2.85 -22.98 -1.73
C ASP A 91 1.58 -22.15 -1.46
N ASN A 92 1.37 -21.69 -0.21
CA ASN A 92 0.21 -20.89 0.14
C ASN A 92 0.14 -19.62 -0.74
N PRO A 93 -0.86 -19.48 -1.63
CA PRO A 93 -0.92 -18.37 -2.56
C PRO A 93 -1.06 -17.01 -1.85
N LEU A 94 -1.60 -16.97 -0.63
CA LEU A 94 -1.71 -15.72 0.14
C LEU A 94 -0.36 -15.12 0.55
N GLU A 95 0.71 -15.93 0.56
CA GLU A 95 2.08 -15.46 0.86
C GLU A 95 2.82 -14.99 -0.39
N ASN A 96 2.43 -15.46 -1.57
CA ASN A 96 3.05 -15.09 -2.84
C ASN A 96 2.12 -14.20 -3.67
N ALA A 97 2.40 -12.90 -3.69
CA ALA A 97 1.61 -11.91 -4.42
C ALA A 97 1.51 -12.20 -5.93
N GLU A 98 2.55 -12.75 -6.56
CA GLU A 98 2.53 -13.12 -7.99
C GLU A 98 1.59 -14.31 -8.21
N SER A 99 1.73 -15.37 -7.41
CA SER A 99 0.87 -16.55 -7.49
C SER A 99 -0.61 -16.21 -7.22
N LEU A 100 -0.88 -15.36 -6.24
CA LEU A 100 -2.23 -14.87 -5.95
C LEU A 100 -2.81 -14.09 -7.12
N GLN A 101 -2.02 -13.20 -7.72
CA GLN A 101 -2.45 -12.38 -8.84
C GLN A 101 -2.73 -13.24 -10.06
N ASP A 102 -1.93 -14.27 -10.34
CA ASP A 102 -2.16 -15.21 -11.43
C ASP A 102 -3.49 -15.95 -11.25
N GLN A 103 -3.75 -16.48 -10.05
CA GLN A 103 -4.99 -17.19 -9.76
C GLN A 103 -6.24 -16.30 -9.86
N LEU A 104 -6.11 -15.02 -9.52
CA LEU A 104 -7.22 -14.06 -9.52
C LEU A 104 -7.36 -13.27 -10.82
N GLU A 105 -6.41 -13.34 -11.76
CA GLU A 105 -6.44 -12.56 -13.00
C GLU A 105 -7.70 -12.84 -13.84
N SER A 106 -8.08 -14.11 -13.93
CA SER A 106 -9.18 -14.57 -14.79
C SER A 106 -10.55 -14.51 -14.10
N LEU A 107 -10.57 -14.55 -12.76
CA LEU A 107 -11.78 -14.69 -11.95
C LEU A 107 -12.82 -13.56 -12.13
N PRO A 108 -12.44 -12.27 -12.20
CA PRO A 108 -13.39 -11.18 -12.36
C PRO A 108 -14.29 -11.32 -13.60
N TYR A 109 -13.74 -11.84 -14.70
CA TYR A 109 -14.48 -12.06 -15.93
C TYR A 109 -15.51 -13.18 -15.78
N LEU A 110 -15.16 -14.25 -15.05
CA LEU A 110 -16.07 -15.36 -14.76
C LEU A 110 -17.21 -14.91 -13.86
N CYS A 111 -16.89 -14.18 -12.77
CA CYS A 111 -17.89 -13.63 -11.86
C CYS A 111 -18.86 -12.69 -12.58
N ARG A 112 -18.34 -11.79 -13.44
CA ARG A 112 -19.17 -10.81 -14.15
C ARG A 112 -20.02 -11.41 -15.28
N PHE A 113 -19.79 -12.66 -15.68
CA PHE A 113 -20.62 -13.33 -16.70
C PHE A 113 -22.06 -13.55 -16.22
N LYS A 114 -22.21 -14.00 -14.96
CA LYS A 114 -23.51 -14.08 -14.26
C LYS A 114 -23.38 -13.34 -12.92
N TYR A 115 -23.30 -12.02 -13.01
CA TYR A 115 -22.83 -11.21 -11.89
C TYR A 115 -23.75 -11.25 -10.66
N GLU A 116 -25.06 -11.24 -10.87
CA GLU A 116 -26.04 -11.34 -9.78
C GLU A 116 -25.88 -12.64 -8.98
N SER A 117 -25.91 -13.80 -9.64
CA SER A 117 -25.80 -15.09 -8.96
C SER A 117 -24.45 -15.26 -8.27
N CYS A 118 -23.36 -14.87 -8.93
CA CYS A 118 -22.02 -14.95 -8.34
C CYS A 118 -21.87 -14.01 -7.13
N SER A 119 -22.42 -12.79 -7.19
CA SER A 119 -22.38 -11.85 -6.08
C SER A 119 -23.16 -12.36 -4.88
N LEU A 120 -24.37 -12.90 -5.11
CA LEU A 120 -25.17 -13.51 -4.05
C LEU A 120 -24.46 -14.71 -3.41
N PHE A 121 -23.79 -15.54 -4.20
CA PHE A 121 -22.98 -16.65 -3.69
C PHE A 121 -21.82 -16.16 -2.80
N ILE A 122 -21.06 -15.17 -3.27
CA ILE A 122 -19.96 -14.56 -2.49
C ILE A 122 -20.49 -13.98 -1.17
N ILE A 123 -21.63 -13.28 -1.21
CA ILE A 123 -22.28 -12.73 -0.02
C ILE A 123 -22.67 -13.85 0.96
N ASN A 124 -23.29 -14.92 0.47
CA ASN A 124 -23.73 -16.05 1.30
C ASN A 124 -22.57 -16.80 1.97
N ILE A 125 -21.37 -16.78 1.38
CA ILE A 125 -20.16 -17.31 2.02
C ILE A 125 -19.55 -16.30 3.00
N MET A 126 -19.52 -15.01 2.64
CA MET A 126 -18.85 -14.00 3.44
C MET A 126 -19.62 -13.63 4.72
N GLU A 127 -20.95 -13.61 4.67
CA GLU A 127 -21.78 -13.16 5.79
C GLU A 127 -21.60 -14.03 7.06
N PRO A 128 -21.64 -15.38 6.99
CA PRO A 128 -21.37 -16.22 8.16
C PRO A 128 -19.95 -16.03 8.73
N LEU A 129 -18.95 -15.84 7.85
CA LEU A 129 -17.56 -15.60 8.28
C LEU A 129 -17.43 -14.27 9.03
N LEU A 130 -18.07 -13.20 8.53
CA LEU A 130 -18.10 -11.90 9.19
C LEU A 130 -18.82 -11.96 10.54
N GLN A 131 -19.95 -12.67 10.61
CA GLN A 131 -20.69 -12.86 11.86
C GLN A 131 -19.84 -13.62 12.89
N ALA A 132 -19.18 -14.71 12.49
CA ALA A 132 -18.27 -15.46 13.35
C ALA A 132 -17.11 -14.58 13.85
N TYR A 133 -16.44 -13.87 12.93
CA TYR A 133 -15.33 -12.97 13.28
C TYR A 133 -15.76 -11.83 14.22
N THR A 134 -16.95 -11.27 14.00
CA THR A 134 -17.52 -10.21 14.84
C THR A 134 -17.90 -10.75 16.23
N ALA A 135 -18.51 -11.93 16.32
CA ALA A 135 -18.88 -12.53 17.60
C ALA A 135 -17.64 -12.78 18.48
N ARG A 136 -16.54 -13.24 17.87
CA ARG A 136 -15.26 -13.46 18.56
C ARG A 136 -14.64 -12.19 19.15
N SER A 137 -14.91 -11.00 18.58
CA SER A 137 -14.43 -9.73 19.15
C SER A 137 -14.97 -9.43 20.55
N ARG A 138 -16.14 -10.01 20.91
CA ARG A 138 -16.88 -9.73 22.15
C ARG A 138 -16.60 -10.74 23.27
N LEU A 139 -15.89 -11.83 22.99
CA LEU A 139 -15.61 -12.90 23.95
C LEU A 139 -14.21 -12.71 24.60
N PRO A 140 -14.00 -13.11 25.87
CA PRO A 140 -12.67 -13.13 26.48
C PRO A 140 -11.72 -14.10 25.75
N ALA A 141 -10.43 -13.76 25.70
CA ALA A 141 -9.40 -14.34 24.84
C ALA A 141 -8.99 -15.81 25.09
N SER A 142 -9.77 -16.63 25.80
CA SER A 142 -9.36 -17.99 26.18
C SER A 142 -9.90 -19.06 25.22
N GLY A 143 -9.04 -19.57 24.33
CA GLY A 143 -9.19 -20.90 23.70
C GLY A 143 -9.15 -20.96 22.17
N ASP A 144 -9.46 -19.89 21.44
CA ASP A 144 -9.84 -19.97 20.02
C ASP A 144 -8.86 -19.30 19.04
N ALA A 145 -7.60 -19.10 19.41
CA ALA A 145 -6.64 -18.38 18.57
C ALA A 145 -6.43 -19.04 17.19
N ALA A 146 -6.39 -20.37 17.13
CA ALA A 146 -6.24 -21.13 15.89
C ALA A 146 -7.49 -21.03 15.00
N GLU A 147 -8.69 -21.16 15.59
CA GLU A 147 -9.94 -20.98 14.84
C GLU A 147 -10.07 -19.56 14.29
N LEU A 148 -9.65 -18.56 15.06
CA LEU A 148 -9.64 -17.18 14.62
C LEU A 148 -8.67 -16.96 13.46
N SER A 149 -7.49 -17.58 13.49
CA SER A 149 -6.54 -17.57 12.36
C SER A 149 -7.11 -18.23 11.09
N VAL A 150 -7.91 -19.29 11.22
CA VAL A 150 -8.62 -19.91 10.09
C VAL A 150 -9.63 -18.94 9.51
N ILE A 151 -10.46 -18.32 10.36
CA ILE A 151 -11.47 -17.33 9.94
C ILE A 151 -10.79 -16.14 9.25
N GLU A 152 -9.71 -15.60 9.82
CA GLU A 152 -8.91 -14.52 9.23
C GLU A 152 -8.39 -14.89 7.83
N GLY A 153 -7.90 -16.13 7.65
CA GLY A 153 -7.43 -16.63 6.36
C GLY A 153 -8.55 -16.79 5.32
N GLN A 154 -9.72 -17.28 5.74
CA GLN A 154 -10.90 -17.41 4.87
C GLN A 154 -11.42 -16.04 4.43
N ILE A 155 -11.53 -15.10 5.37
CA ILE A 155 -11.92 -13.72 5.07
C ILE A 155 -10.88 -13.07 4.14
N ALA A 156 -9.57 -13.29 4.35
CA ALA A 156 -8.54 -12.73 3.47
C ALA A 156 -8.73 -13.17 2.01
N TRP A 157 -9.01 -14.45 1.75
CA TRP A 157 -9.35 -14.93 0.41
C TRP A 157 -10.59 -14.24 -0.16
N MET A 158 -11.66 -14.14 0.62
CA MET A 158 -12.89 -13.46 0.18
C MET A 158 -12.63 -11.98 -0.16
N VAL A 159 -11.86 -11.29 0.66
CA VAL A 159 -11.48 -9.88 0.42
C VAL A 159 -10.64 -9.76 -0.86
N HIS A 160 -9.69 -10.66 -1.11
CA HIS A 160 -8.93 -10.65 -2.36
C HIS A 160 -9.79 -10.94 -3.60
N ILE A 161 -10.73 -11.87 -3.51
CA ILE A 161 -11.68 -12.17 -4.58
C ILE A 161 -12.53 -10.94 -4.90
N ILE A 162 -13.11 -10.30 -3.87
CA ILE A 162 -13.88 -9.06 -4.03
C ILE A 162 -13.00 -7.94 -4.61
N ALA A 163 -11.78 -7.77 -4.10
CA ALA A 163 -10.82 -6.79 -4.62
C ALA A 163 -10.52 -7.00 -6.11
N ALA A 164 -10.38 -8.24 -6.56
CA ALA A 164 -10.14 -8.56 -7.96
C ALA A 164 -11.37 -8.25 -8.82
N ILE A 165 -12.59 -8.58 -8.36
CA ILE A 165 -13.84 -8.29 -9.07
C ILE A 165 -14.04 -6.79 -9.28
N LEU A 166 -13.79 -6.00 -8.23
CA LEU A 166 -13.96 -4.53 -8.24
C LEU A 166 -12.84 -3.79 -8.98
N LYS A 167 -11.71 -4.46 -9.27
CA LYS A 167 -10.65 -3.91 -10.12
C LYS A 167 -11.13 -3.68 -11.55
N ILE A 168 -12.10 -4.47 -12.03
CA ILE A 168 -12.68 -4.33 -13.37
C ILE A 168 -14.02 -3.62 -13.25
N ARG A 169 -14.13 -2.40 -13.78
CA ARG A 169 -15.36 -1.59 -13.66
C ARG A 169 -16.53 -2.10 -14.50
N GLN A 170 -16.25 -2.60 -15.71
CA GLN A 170 -17.30 -2.85 -16.71
C GLN A 170 -16.95 -4.06 -17.57
N THR A 171 -17.99 -4.81 -17.93
CA THR A 171 -17.98 -5.84 -18.97
C THR A 171 -18.94 -5.45 -20.08
N VAL A 172 -18.57 -5.73 -21.33
CA VAL A 172 -19.35 -5.36 -22.51
C VAL A 172 -20.73 -6.04 -22.47
N GLY A 173 -21.80 -5.26 -22.65
CA GLY A 173 -23.17 -5.78 -22.80
C GLY A 173 -24.05 -5.80 -21.55
N CYS A 174 -23.62 -5.21 -20.42
CA CYS A 174 -24.41 -5.14 -19.18
C CYS A 174 -24.68 -3.68 -18.75
N SER A 175 -25.78 -3.43 -18.02
CA SER A 175 -26.11 -2.08 -17.56
C SER A 175 -25.18 -1.66 -16.42
N GLN A 176 -24.60 -0.46 -16.53
CA GLN A 176 -23.67 0.06 -15.52
C GLN A 176 -24.33 0.17 -14.13
N ASP A 177 -25.58 0.64 -14.07
CA ASP A 177 -26.29 0.83 -12.81
C ASP A 177 -26.50 -0.46 -12.03
N SER A 178 -26.78 -1.59 -12.71
CA SER A 178 -26.94 -2.88 -12.04
C SER A 178 -25.62 -3.40 -11.49
N GLN A 179 -24.51 -3.21 -12.22
CA GLN A 179 -23.19 -3.61 -11.76
C GLN A 179 -22.74 -2.81 -10.54
N GLU A 180 -23.01 -1.49 -10.52
CA GLU A 180 -22.69 -0.63 -9.36
C GLU A 180 -23.42 -1.07 -8.08
N LEU A 181 -24.65 -1.59 -8.17
CA LEU A 181 -25.38 -2.11 -7.01
C LEU A 181 -24.70 -3.35 -6.42
N PHE A 182 -24.32 -4.32 -7.26
CA PHE A 182 -23.60 -5.52 -6.80
C PHE A 182 -22.20 -5.17 -6.29
N ASP A 183 -21.50 -4.26 -6.97
CA ASP A 183 -20.21 -3.75 -6.51
C ASP A 183 -20.32 -3.12 -5.11
N ALA A 184 -21.39 -2.37 -4.84
CA ALA A 184 -21.65 -1.77 -3.54
C ALA A 184 -21.97 -2.81 -2.46
N GLU A 185 -22.77 -3.84 -2.78
CA GLU A 185 -23.06 -4.94 -1.85
C GLU A 185 -21.76 -5.66 -1.42
N LEU A 186 -20.92 -6.03 -2.39
CA LEU A 186 -19.64 -6.70 -2.11
C LEU A 186 -18.70 -5.78 -1.33
N ALA A 187 -18.58 -4.51 -1.75
CA ALA A 187 -17.74 -3.53 -1.08
C ALA A 187 -18.19 -3.26 0.37
N ALA A 188 -19.50 -3.23 0.63
CA ALA A 188 -20.03 -2.97 1.96
C ALA A 188 -19.53 -3.99 3.00
N ARG A 189 -19.46 -5.28 2.64
CA ARG A 189 -18.96 -6.33 3.56
C ARG A 189 -17.49 -6.15 3.93
N VAL A 190 -16.66 -5.76 2.97
CA VAL A 190 -15.24 -5.46 3.24
C VAL A 190 -15.09 -4.15 4.02
N LEU A 191 -15.88 -3.13 3.72
CA LEU A 191 -15.86 -1.84 4.45
C LEU A 191 -16.36 -1.99 5.89
N GLN A 192 -17.36 -2.82 6.14
CA GLN A 192 -17.82 -3.17 7.49
C GLN A 192 -16.71 -3.87 8.28
N LEU A 193 -16.00 -4.81 7.63
CA LEU A 193 -14.90 -5.55 8.23
C LEU A 193 -13.79 -4.63 8.75
N ILE A 194 -13.46 -3.53 8.05
CA ILE A 194 -12.44 -2.55 8.49
C ILE A 194 -12.71 -2.10 9.93
N ASN A 195 -13.97 -1.80 10.26
CA ASN A 195 -14.35 -1.32 11.58
C ASN A 195 -14.27 -2.40 12.67
N ILE A 196 -14.30 -3.68 12.29
CA ILE A 196 -14.26 -4.81 13.23
C ILE A 196 -12.83 -5.28 13.45
N THR A 197 -11.98 -5.24 12.41
CA THR A 197 -10.62 -5.79 12.45
C THR A 197 -9.74 -5.21 13.55
N ASP A 198 -10.01 -4.01 14.04
CA ASP A 198 -9.21 -3.32 15.05
C ASP A 198 -9.93 -3.17 16.41
N THR A 199 -10.91 -4.05 16.70
CA THR A 199 -11.73 -3.97 17.92
C THR A 199 -11.62 -5.22 18.79
N GLY A 200 -11.83 -5.05 20.10
CA GLY A 200 -11.85 -6.16 21.06
C GLY A 200 -10.55 -6.99 21.05
N VAL A 201 -10.69 -8.31 21.04
CA VAL A 201 -9.56 -9.26 21.00
C VAL A 201 -8.71 -9.10 19.74
N HIS A 202 -9.28 -8.63 18.63
CA HIS A 202 -8.56 -8.49 17.36
C HIS A 202 -7.46 -7.43 17.44
N ALA A 203 -7.63 -6.41 18.28
CA ALA A 203 -6.62 -5.36 18.51
C ALA A 203 -5.38 -5.87 19.28
N GLN A 204 -5.39 -7.11 19.77
CA GLN A 204 -4.23 -7.71 20.45
C GLN A 204 -3.43 -8.64 19.54
N ARG A 205 -3.88 -8.82 18.29
CA ARG A 205 -3.35 -9.82 17.35
C ARG A 205 -2.48 -9.24 16.23
N TYR A 206 -1.98 -8.01 16.37
CA TYR A 206 -1.16 -7.35 15.34
C TYR A 206 0.10 -8.13 14.94
N GLN A 207 0.59 -9.01 15.81
CA GLN A 207 1.74 -9.87 15.56
C GLN A 207 1.39 -11.19 14.85
N GLU A 208 0.10 -11.51 14.72
CA GLU A 208 -0.36 -12.75 14.10
C GLU A 208 -0.31 -12.64 12.57
N ILE A 209 0.36 -13.60 11.92
CA ILE A 209 0.52 -13.62 10.46
C ILE A 209 -0.84 -13.66 9.75
N SER A 210 -1.81 -14.41 10.28
CA SER A 210 -3.16 -14.49 9.70
C SER A 210 -3.87 -13.13 9.71
N LYS A 211 -3.70 -12.34 10.77
CA LYS A 211 -4.22 -10.97 10.84
C LYS A 211 -3.49 -10.04 9.88
N GLN A 212 -2.17 -10.12 9.81
CA GLN A 212 -1.36 -9.31 8.88
C GLN A 212 -1.75 -9.58 7.42
N ARG A 213 -2.00 -10.85 7.04
CA ARG A 213 -2.52 -11.23 5.72
C ARG A 213 -3.89 -10.61 5.45
N LEU A 214 -4.82 -10.68 6.42
CA LEU A 214 -6.13 -10.07 6.29
C LEU A 214 -6.05 -8.56 6.08
N ASP A 215 -5.17 -7.88 6.82
CA ASP A 215 -4.93 -6.46 6.70
C ASP A 215 -4.36 -6.07 5.32
N ARG A 216 -3.42 -6.87 4.80
CA ARG A 216 -2.92 -6.71 3.41
C ARG A 216 -4.03 -6.89 2.37
N ALA A 217 -4.92 -7.87 2.55
CA ALA A 217 -6.06 -8.08 1.68
C ALA A 217 -6.99 -6.86 1.66
N ILE A 218 -7.29 -6.29 2.84
CA ILE A 218 -8.08 -5.06 2.98
C ILE A 218 -7.41 -3.89 2.27
N LEU A 219 -6.10 -3.71 2.42
CA LEU A 219 -5.36 -2.63 1.73
C LEU A 219 -5.45 -2.77 0.20
N ILE A 220 -5.29 -3.99 -0.33
CA ILE A 220 -5.43 -4.29 -1.76
C ILE A 220 -6.85 -4.04 -2.26
N PHE A 221 -7.86 -4.44 -1.48
CA PHE A 221 -9.25 -4.09 -1.74
C PHE A 221 -9.42 -2.58 -1.86
N VAL A 222 -8.95 -1.81 -0.88
CA VAL A 222 -9.10 -0.35 -0.89
C VAL A 222 -8.38 0.26 -2.09
N GLN A 223 -7.19 -0.23 -2.47
CA GLN A 223 -6.47 0.24 -3.66
C GLN A 223 -7.29 0.01 -4.95
N ASN A 224 -7.82 -1.20 -5.15
CA ASN A 224 -8.62 -1.52 -6.34
C ASN A 224 -9.96 -0.79 -6.35
N PHE A 225 -10.68 -0.81 -5.21
CA PHE A 225 -11.91 -0.08 -5.02
C PHE A 225 -11.70 1.42 -5.27
N ARG A 226 -10.57 1.97 -4.82
CA ARG A 226 -10.24 3.37 -5.05
C ARG A 226 -10.08 3.68 -6.53
N ARG A 227 -9.24 2.93 -7.25
CA ARG A 227 -9.05 3.11 -8.69
C ARG A 227 -10.37 3.09 -9.46
N SER A 228 -11.32 2.29 -8.98
CA SER A 228 -12.65 2.19 -9.55
C SER A 228 -13.67 3.18 -8.99
N TYR A 229 -13.63 3.70 -7.77
CA TYR A 229 -14.78 4.46 -7.22
C TYR A 229 -14.38 5.69 -6.39
N VAL A 230 -13.08 5.91 -6.20
CA VAL A 230 -12.53 6.96 -5.33
C VAL A 230 -11.46 7.74 -6.08
N GLY A 231 -11.76 8.97 -6.49
CA GLY A 231 -10.77 9.87 -7.08
C GLY A 231 -11.39 10.94 -7.98
N ASP A 232 -10.55 11.86 -8.43
CA ASP A 232 -10.94 13.11 -9.09
C ASP A 232 -11.87 12.90 -10.32
N GLN A 233 -11.77 11.77 -11.03
CA GLN A 233 -12.67 11.41 -12.15
C GLN A 233 -13.89 10.55 -11.74
N ALA A 234 -13.82 9.82 -10.63
CA ALA A 234 -14.86 8.88 -10.19
C ALA A 234 -16.00 9.55 -9.40
N MET A 235 -15.76 10.74 -8.83
CA MET A 235 -16.72 11.46 -7.96
C MET A 235 -18.08 11.74 -8.63
N HIS A 236 -18.15 11.81 -9.95
CA HIS A 236 -19.38 12.13 -10.68
C HIS A 236 -20.06 10.91 -11.33
N ALA A 237 -19.41 9.74 -11.32
CA ALA A 237 -19.79 8.59 -12.15
C ALA A 237 -20.47 7.44 -11.41
N SER A 238 -20.49 7.41 -10.07
CA SER A 238 -20.86 6.21 -9.29
C SER A 238 -22.02 6.45 -8.31
N LYS A 239 -23.12 7.03 -8.80
CA LYS A 239 -24.25 7.44 -7.96
C LYS A 239 -24.94 6.27 -7.27
N GLN A 240 -25.15 5.16 -7.99
CA GLN A 240 -25.89 4.02 -7.43
C GLN A 240 -25.06 3.26 -6.39
N LEU A 241 -23.74 3.22 -6.60
CA LEU A 241 -22.82 2.69 -5.60
C LEU A 241 -22.95 3.44 -4.26
N TYR A 242 -22.82 4.76 -4.26
CA TYR A 242 -22.90 5.55 -3.01
C TYR A 242 -24.31 5.54 -2.41
N ALA A 243 -25.37 5.51 -3.22
CA ALA A 243 -26.74 5.35 -2.71
C ALA A 243 -26.87 4.04 -1.91
N ARG A 244 -26.39 2.92 -2.47
CA ARG A 244 -26.47 1.62 -1.79
C ARG A 244 -25.53 1.53 -0.58
N LEU A 245 -24.31 2.07 -0.66
CA LEU A 245 -23.40 2.13 0.49
C LEU A 245 -23.94 3.01 1.63
N SER A 246 -24.67 4.08 1.30
CA SER A 246 -25.38 4.90 2.27
C SER A 246 -26.46 4.11 3.01
N GLU A 247 -27.24 3.29 2.30
CA GLU A 247 -28.28 2.45 2.91
C GLU A 247 -27.67 1.36 3.82
N LEU A 248 -26.58 0.73 3.40
CA LEU A 248 -25.99 -0.41 4.12
C LEU A 248 -25.12 0.01 5.31
N LEU A 249 -24.33 1.06 5.16
CA LEU A 249 -23.28 1.44 6.12
C LEU A 249 -23.34 2.90 6.56
N GLY A 250 -24.27 3.71 6.03
CA GLY A 250 -24.30 5.14 6.29
C GLY A 250 -23.15 5.91 5.61
N LEU A 251 -22.50 5.33 4.60
CA LEU A 251 -21.44 5.99 3.83
C LEU A 251 -22.07 6.88 2.76
N THR A 252 -22.54 8.06 3.19
CA THR A 252 -23.33 8.99 2.37
C THR A 252 -22.55 9.62 1.22
N ASP A 253 -21.24 9.81 1.41
CA ASP A 253 -20.40 10.46 0.44
C ASP A 253 -18.95 9.98 0.50
N HIS A 254 -18.17 10.52 -0.42
CA HIS A 254 -16.76 10.24 -0.57
C HIS A 254 -15.90 10.67 0.63
N LEU A 255 -16.26 11.74 1.33
CA LEU A 255 -15.50 12.22 2.49
C LEU A 255 -15.65 11.25 3.67
N VAL A 256 -16.87 10.74 3.91
CA VAL A 256 -17.12 9.72 4.94
C VAL A 256 -16.36 8.44 4.64
N LEU A 257 -16.35 8.00 3.37
CA LEU A 257 -15.56 6.85 2.94
C LEU A 257 -14.05 7.05 3.15
N LEU A 258 -13.51 8.22 2.75
CA LEU A 258 -12.11 8.55 3.00
C LEU A 258 -11.79 8.56 4.49
N ASN A 259 -12.72 8.96 5.36
CA ASN A 259 -12.52 8.91 6.81
C ASN A 259 -12.30 7.48 7.32
N VAL A 260 -13.06 6.51 6.81
CA VAL A 260 -12.88 5.08 7.15
C VAL A 260 -11.49 4.59 6.69
N ILE A 261 -11.12 4.91 5.44
CA ILE A 261 -9.83 4.50 4.86
C ILE A 261 -8.65 5.11 5.63
N VAL A 262 -8.69 6.41 5.91
CA VAL A 262 -7.62 7.09 6.65
C VAL A 262 -7.57 6.64 8.11
N GLY A 263 -8.73 6.34 8.72
CA GLY A 263 -8.79 5.70 10.03
C GLY A 263 -8.00 4.39 10.04
N LYS A 264 -8.21 3.53 9.03
CA LYS A 264 -7.47 2.28 8.88
C LYS A 264 -5.97 2.50 8.65
N ILE A 265 -5.60 3.47 7.81
CA ILE A 265 -4.19 3.87 7.61
C ILE A 265 -3.56 4.27 8.95
N ALA A 266 -4.23 5.11 9.73
CA ALA A 266 -3.72 5.58 11.01
C ALA A 266 -3.52 4.41 12.00
N THR A 267 -4.49 3.50 12.09
CA THR A 267 -4.39 2.31 12.95
C THR A 267 -3.24 1.41 12.52
N ASN A 268 -3.08 1.17 11.21
CA ASN A 268 -2.04 0.29 10.71
C ASN A 268 -0.64 0.85 11.00
N LEU A 269 -0.42 2.15 10.76
CA LEU A 269 0.84 2.82 11.09
C LEU A 269 1.15 2.84 12.59
N LYS A 270 0.11 2.81 13.45
CA LYS A 270 0.26 2.76 14.91
C LYS A 270 0.62 1.37 15.42
N CYS A 271 0.02 0.33 14.84
CA CYS A 271 -0.04 -0.98 15.48
C CYS A 271 0.87 -2.05 14.83
N TYR A 272 1.21 -1.91 13.55
CA TYR A 272 2.01 -2.90 12.81
C TYR A 272 3.50 -2.51 12.70
N ALA A 273 4.08 -1.95 13.77
CA ALA A 273 5.43 -1.41 13.74
C ALA A 273 6.48 -2.41 13.24
N GLU A 274 6.34 -3.68 13.63
CA GLU A 274 7.27 -4.78 13.33
C GLU A 274 7.02 -5.46 11.96
N CYS A 275 5.92 -5.14 11.27
CA CYS A 275 5.54 -5.73 10.00
C CYS A 275 5.78 -4.76 8.83
N GLU A 276 6.99 -4.79 8.25
CA GLU A 276 7.41 -3.92 7.13
C GLU A 276 6.44 -4.00 5.95
N ASP A 277 5.95 -5.21 5.61
CA ASP A 277 5.03 -5.40 4.48
C ASP A 277 3.70 -4.66 4.66
N VAL A 278 3.10 -4.72 5.85
CA VAL A 278 1.83 -4.01 6.12
C VAL A 278 2.06 -2.50 6.12
N ILE A 279 3.17 -2.03 6.69
CA ILE A 279 3.53 -0.61 6.70
C ILE A 279 3.77 -0.09 5.27
N ASP A 280 4.53 -0.81 4.44
CA ASP A 280 4.82 -0.40 3.07
C ASP A 280 3.56 -0.36 2.20
N HIS A 281 2.68 -1.36 2.30
CA HIS A 281 1.38 -1.33 1.60
C HIS A 281 0.48 -0.19 2.11
N THR A 282 0.47 0.06 3.43
CA THR A 282 -0.31 1.15 4.04
C THR A 282 0.17 2.52 3.54
N LEU A 283 1.48 2.75 3.50
CA LEU A 283 2.06 3.98 2.98
C LEU A 283 1.87 4.12 1.47
N SER A 284 1.94 3.02 0.71
CA SER A 284 1.63 3.02 -0.72
C SER A 284 0.21 3.50 -0.99
N LEU A 285 -0.78 2.97 -0.26
CA LEU A 285 -2.17 3.44 -0.34
C LEU A 285 -2.30 4.91 0.07
N PHE A 286 -1.65 5.32 1.17
CA PHE A 286 -1.74 6.69 1.64
C PHE A 286 -1.13 7.68 0.64
N GLN A 287 0.00 7.32 0.03
CA GLN A 287 0.65 8.10 -1.03
C GLN A 287 -0.25 8.22 -2.26
N GLU A 288 -0.87 7.12 -2.69
CA GLU A 288 -1.81 7.12 -3.80
C GLU A 288 -2.97 8.11 -3.56
N LEU A 289 -3.53 8.15 -2.34
CA LEU A 289 -4.59 9.09 -1.97
C LEU A 289 -4.08 10.54 -1.88
N ALA A 290 -2.91 10.76 -1.28
CA ALA A 290 -2.32 12.09 -1.11
C ALA A 290 -1.80 12.70 -2.41
N SER A 291 -1.56 11.89 -3.45
CA SER A 291 -1.08 12.37 -4.76
C SER A 291 -2.16 13.05 -5.61
N GLY A 292 -3.44 12.73 -5.38
CA GLY A 292 -4.57 13.35 -6.10
C GLY A 292 -4.87 14.75 -5.56
N TYR A 293 -5.13 15.73 -6.42
CA TYR A 293 -5.33 17.11 -5.99
C TYR A 293 -6.64 17.28 -5.21
N MET A 294 -7.77 16.79 -5.74
CA MET A 294 -9.05 16.90 -5.02
C MET A 294 -9.10 15.94 -3.83
N THR A 295 -8.63 14.71 -4.02
CA THR A 295 -8.55 13.72 -2.94
C THR A 295 -7.68 14.24 -1.78
N GLY A 296 -6.50 14.80 -2.06
CA GLY A 296 -5.62 15.39 -1.05
C GLY A 296 -6.26 16.55 -0.28
N LYS A 297 -7.01 17.42 -0.95
CA LYS A 297 -7.80 18.47 -0.28
C LYS A 297 -8.89 17.92 0.64
N LEU A 298 -9.52 16.81 0.27
CA LEU A 298 -10.50 16.15 1.13
C LEU A 298 -9.82 15.47 2.32
N LEU A 299 -8.66 14.83 2.13
CA LEU A 299 -7.88 14.24 3.21
C LEU A 299 -7.58 15.27 4.31
N LEU A 300 -7.20 16.49 3.93
CA LEU A 300 -6.90 17.58 4.87
C LEU A 300 -8.11 18.04 5.72
N LYS A 301 -9.34 17.70 5.30
CA LYS A 301 -10.54 17.98 6.11
C LYS A 301 -10.72 16.97 7.25
N LEU A 302 -10.15 15.78 7.13
CA LEU A 302 -10.32 14.67 8.07
C LEU A 302 -9.49 14.86 9.33
N GLU A 303 -10.09 14.62 10.50
CA GLU A 303 -9.39 14.69 11.78
C GLU A 303 -8.26 13.66 11.88
N SER A 304 -8.44 12.46 11.33
CA SER A 304 -7.40 11.43 11.29
C SER A 304 -6.15 11.90 10.52
N THR A 305 -6.31 12.59 9.38
CA THR A 305 -5.18 13.15 8.63
C THR A 305 -4.49 14.26 9.43
N LYS A 306 -5.27 15.17 10.02
CA LYS A 306 -4.74 16.26 10.86
C LYS A 306 -3.97 15.69 12.06
N PHE A 307 -4.50 14.63 12.68
CA PHE A 307 -3.83 13.92 13.77
C PHE A 307 -2.49 13.35 13.33
N ILE A 308 -2.43 12.65 12.18
CA ILE A 308 -1.18 12.10 11.64
C ILE A 308 -0.17 13.23 11.41
N ILE A 309 -0.56 14.32 10.74
CA ILE A 309 0.32 15.47 10.45
C ILE A 309 0.80 16.14 11.74
N ALA A 310 -0.05 16.30 12.75
CA ALA A 310 0.33 16.96 14.01
C ALA A 310 1.20 16.07 14.92
N ASN A 311 1.05 14.75 14.84
CA ASN A 311 1.64 13.79 15.78
C ASN A 311 2.57 12.78 15.08
N HIS A 312 3.29 13.20 14.04
CA HIS A 312 4.07 12.33 13.15
C HIS A 312 5.41 11.83 13.74
N SER A 313 5.52 11.73 15.07
CA SER A 313 6.72 11.26 15.78
C SER A 313 6.59 9.81 16.24
N ARG A 314 7.71 9.22 16.68
CA ARG A 314 7.78 7.84 17.19
C ARG A 314 6.82 7.52 18.34
N GLU A 315 6.43 8.53 19.12
CA GLU A 315 5.50 8.37 20.24
C GLU A 315 4.11 7.91 19.79
N ASN A 316 3.71 8.31 18.58
CA ASN A 316 2.42 7.93 18.00
C ASN A 316 2.58 6.92 16.86
N PHE A 317 3.76 6.81 16.24
CA PHE A 317 4.03 5.93 15.12
C PHE A 317 5.31 5.12 15.37
N PRO A 318 5.22 4.00 16.10
CA PRO A 318 6.40 3.26 16.57
C PRO A 318 7.25 2.66 15.45
N PHE A 319 6.67 2.42 14.26
CA PHE A 319 7.42 1.93 13.09
C PHE A 319 8.58 2.86 12.67
N LEU A 320 8.57 4.13 13.10
CA LEU A 320 9.66 5.07 12.86
C LEU A 320 10.94 4.73 13.61
N GLU A 321 10.87 3.87 14.65
CA GLU A 321 12.02 3.34 15.40
C GLU A 321 12.56 2.03 14.82
N GLU A 322 11.80 1.34 13.99
CA GLU A 322 12.18 0.03 13.47
C GLU A 322 13.19 0.13 12.31
N TYR A 323 14.35 -0.55 12.47
CA TYR A 323 15.42 -0.56 11.47
C TYR A 323 15.00 -1.16 10.12
N ARG A 324 14.00 -2.05 10.13
CA ARG A 324 13.43 -2.65 8.90
C ARG A 324 12.66 -1.59 8.11
N CYS A 325 11.90 -0.74 8.79
CA CYS A 325 11.02 0.28 8.22
C CYS A 325 11.72 1.59 7.81
N VAL A 326 13.05 1.62 7.66
CA VAL A 326 13.82 2.85 7.38
C VAL A 326 13.51 3.43 5.99
N ARG A 327 13.08 2.61 5.02
CA ARG A 327 12.58 3.09 3.72
C ARG A 327 11.18 3.68 3.87
N SER A 328 10.32 2.98 4.59
CA SER A 328 8.95 3.37 4.94
C SER A 328 8.94 4.75 5.63
N ARG A 329 9.87 5.00 6.54
CA ARG A 329 10.06 6.31 7.19
C ARG A 329 10.24 7.46 6.19
N THR A 330 11.09 7.30 5.18
CA THR A 330 11.23 8.34 4.13
C THR A 330 9.92 8.53 3.35
N ASN A 331 9.20 7.44 3.05
CA ASN A 331 7.93 7.54 2.32
C ASN A 331 6.85 8.23 3.15
N PHE A 332 6.76 7.93 4.44
CA PHE A 332 5.84 8.58 5.37
C PHE A 332 6.01 10.11 5.37
N TYR A 333 7.24 10.59 5.54
CA TYR A 333 7.51 12.04 5.50
C TYR A 333 7.36 12.67 4.12
N TYR A 334 7.52 11.88 3.04
CA TYR A 334 7.18 12.34 1.69
C TYR A 334 5.68 12.59 1.55
N ILE A 335 4.85 11.65 2.00
CA ILE A 335 3.38 11.77 1.96
C ILE A 335 2.90 12.96 2.80
N LEU A 336 3.40 13.10 4.03
CA LEU A 336 3.04 14.22 4.89
C LEU A 336 3.51 15.55 4.33
N GLY A 337 4.72 15.59 3.75
CA GLY A 337 5.20 16.76 3.02
C GLY A 337 4.24 17.17 1.91
N CYS A 338 3.77 16.22 1.08
CA CYS A 338 2.80 16.51 0.03
C CYS A 338 1.52 17.15 0.58
N LEU A 339 0.97 16.63 1.67
CA LEU A 339 -0.24 17.17 2.31
C LEU A 339 -0.01 18.55 2.94
N VAL A 340 1.09 18.73 3.68
CA VAL A 340 1.43 20.00 4.33
C VAL A 340 1.62 21.10 3.29
N PHE A 341 2.23 20.79 2.15
CA PHE A 341 2.44 21.77 1.07
C PHE A 341 1.19 22.06 0.22
N MET A 342 0.11 21.27 0.36
CA MET A 342 -1.19 21.62 -0.23
C MET A 342 -1.91 22.72 0.55
N GLU A 343 -1.67 22.84 1.86
CA GLU A 343 -2.20 23.94 2.66
C GLU A 343 -1.31 25.18 2.48
N ASP A 344 -1.92 26.28 2.00
CA ASP A 344 -1.22 27.54 1.81
C ASP A 344 -0.88 28.20 3.16
N GLY A 345 0.33 27.98 3.69
CA GLY A 345 0.77 28.76 4.84
C GLY A 345 2.13 28.38 5.45
N PRO A 346 3.07 29.33 5.66
CA PRO A 346 4.32 29.06 6.35
C PRO A 346 4.13 28.60 7.81
N VAL A 347 3.01 28.94 8.44
CA VAL A 347 2.69 28.57 9.84
C VAL A 347 2.48 27.06 10.00
N LYS A 348 1.73 26.44 9.07
CA LYS A 348 1.49 24.99 9.07
C LYS A 348 2.80 24.23 8.86
N PHE A 349 3.63 24.69 7.92
CA PHE A 349 4.96 24.13 7.72
C PHE A 349 5.84 24.24 8.97
N ARG A 350 5.89 25.41 9.63
CA ARG A 350 6.66 25.58 10.88
C ARG A 350 6.20 24.63 11.97
N SER A 351 4.89 24.53 12.19
CA SER A 351 4.31 23.64 13.21
C SER A 351 4.64 22.17 12.92
N PHE A 352 4.57 21.78 11.63
CA PHE A 352 4.96 20.44 11.18
C PHE A 352 6.46 20.17 11.38
N MET A 353 7.33 21.17 11.21
CA MET A 353 8.77 21.01 11.35
C MET A 353 9.27 21.06 12.79
N GLU A 354 8.44 21.45 13.76
CA GLU A 354 8.85 21.66 15.17
C GLU A 354 9.45 20.40 15.83
N PRO A 355 8.87 19.19 15.70
CA PRO A 355 9.47 17.98 16.28
C PRO A 355 10.85 17.67 15.68
N LEU A 356 11.03 17.91 14.38
CA LEU A 356 12.31 17.71 13.68
C LEU A 356 13.35 18.75 14.11
N LEU A 357 12.90 19.98 14.39
CA LEU A 357 13.75 21.04 14.91
C LEU A 357 14.30 20.66 16.29
N GLN A 358 13.48 20.09 17.17
CA GLN A 358 13.94 19.63 18.48
C GLN A 358 15.01 18.52 18.36
N VAL A 359 14.84 17.58 17.43
CA VAL A 359 15.85 16.56 17.14
C VAL A 359 17.15 17.21 16.65
N ALA A 360 17.07 18.16 15.72
CA ALA A 360 18.23 18.87 15.19
C ALA A 360 18.99 19.64 16.29
N VAL A 361 18.28 20.36 17.16
CA VAL A 361 18.87 21.10 18.29
C VAL A 361 19.59 20.16 19.26
N ASN A 362 18.99 19.01 19.58
CA ASN A 362 19.61 18.02 20.46
C ASN A 362 20.89 17.43 19.83
N LEU A 363 20.88 17.18 18.52
CA LEU A 363 22.05 16.71 17.78
C LEU A 363 23.16 17.78 17.72
N GLU A 364 22.81 19.05 17.57
CA GLU A 364 23.76 20.16 17.59
C GLU A 364 24.44 20.31 18.95
N ALA A 365 23.68 20.18 20.04
CA ALA A 365 24.17 20.25 21.40
C ALA A 365 25.02 19.04 21.83
N SER A 366 24.95 17.92 21.09
CA SER A 366 25.70 16.70 21.39
C SER A 366 27.21 16.92 21.19
N ALA A 367 28.06 16.30 22.03
CA ALA A 367 29.52 16.34 21.90
C ALA A 367 30.02 15.45 20.75
N ASP A 368 31.24 15.71 20.24
CA ASP A 368 31.79 14.94 19.10
C ASP A 368 31.88 13.44 19.38
N ALA A 369 32.26 13.05 20.60
CA ALA A 369 32.32 11.65 21.01
C ALA A 369 30.93 10.98 20.96
N ALA A 370 29.86 11.73 21.21
CA ALA A 370 28.50 11.20 21.23
C ALA A 370 28.04 10.76 19.82
N PHE A 371 28.56 11.37 18.74
CA PHE A 371 28.24 10.98 17.36
C PHE A 371 28.64 9.54 17.03
N ARG A 372 29.55 8.95 17.80
CA ARG A 372 29.95 7.54 17.63
C ARG A 372 28.98 6.55 18.29
N THR A 373 28.07 7.02 19.13
CA THR A 373 27.05 6.17 19.79
C THR A 373 25.90 5.85 18.85
N ASP A 374 25.31 4.65 19.00
CA ASP A 374 24.18 4.22 18.17
C ASP A 374 22.97 5.14 18.33
N VAL A 375 22.75 5.70 19.52
CA VAL A 375 21.64 6.64 19.78
C VAL A 375 21.74 7.89 18.90
N VAL A 376 22.90 8.53 18.83
CA VAL A 376 23.08 9.74 18.02
C VAL A 376 23.12 9.41 16.53
N LYS A 377 23.78 8.31 16.15
CA LYS A 377 23.79 7.82 14.76
C LYS A 377 22.36 7.55 14.26
N TYR A 378 21.54 6.92 15.09
CA TYR A 378 20.16 6.60 14.79
C TYR A 378 19.30 7.86 14.65
N ALA A 379 19.37 8.77 15.63
CA ALA A 379 18.63 10.03 15.60
C ALA A 379 19.00 10.89 14.38
N PHE A 380 20.29 11.00 14.06
CA PHE A 380 20.76 11.74 12.89
C PHE A 380 20.31 11.07 11.58
N THR A 381 20.45 9.74 11.49
CA THR A 381 19.99 8.96 10.32
C THR A 381 18.49 9.14 10.09
N GLY A 382 17.70 9.09 11.16
CA GLY A 382 16.27 9.37 11.14
C GLY A 382 15.98 10.75 10.58
N LEU A 383 16.60 11.79 11.14
CA LEU A 383 16.42 13.18 10.67
C LEU A 383 16.75 13.32 9.17
N MET A 384 17.81 12.69 8.68
CA MET A 384 18.16 12.73 7.24
C MET A 384 17.10 12.04 6.36
N ARG A 385 16.51 10.95 6.85
CA ARG A 385 15.44 10.23 6.14
C ARG A 385 14.15 11.05 6.09
N ASP A 386 13.83 11.74 7.18
CA ASP A 386 12.64 12.58 7.32
C ASP A 386 12.76 13.80 6.39
N LEU A 387 13.89 14.52 6.49
CA LEU A 387 14.19 15.67 5.63
C LEU A 387 14.27 15.29 4.16
N ARG A 388 14.75 14.09 3.82
CA ARG A 388 14.71 13.58 2.44
C ARG A 388 13.28 13.40 1.95
N GLY A 389 12.38 12.83 2.76
CA GLY A 389 10.97 12.69 2.41
C GLY A 389 10.33 14.06 2.16
N ILE A 390 10.54 15.01 3.08
CA ILE A 390 10.02 16.38 2.96
C ILE A 390 10.60 17.09 1.72
N ALA A 391 11.91 16.94 1.47
CA ALA A 391 12.54 17.45 0.27
C ALA A 391 11.97 16.82 -1.00
N MET A 392 11.59 15.54 -0.98
CA MET A 392 10.90 14.91 -2.11
C MET A 392 9.53 15.56 -2.39
N ALA A 393 8.86 16.12 -1.38
CA ALA A 393 7.55 16.75 -1.56
C ALA A 393 7.58 18.21 -2.07
N THR A 394 8.74 18.88 -2.07
CA THR A 394 8.84 20.26 -2.55
C THR A 394 8.87 20.31 -4.09
N ASN A 395 7.74 20.68 -4.70
CA ASN A 395 7.56 20.73 -6.16
C ASN A 395 7.40 22.16 -6.70
N SER A 396 7.76 23.17 -5.92
CA SER A 396 7.71 24.57 -6.34
C SER A 396 8.82 25.38 -5.66
N ARG A 397 9.18 26.51 -6.25
CA ARG A 397 10.12 27.48 -5.66
C ARG A 397 9.73 27.87 -4.23
N ARG A 398 8.43 28.05 -3.97
CA ARG A 398 7.90 28.44 -2.66
C ARG A 398 8.09 27.34 -1.61
N THR A 399 7.67 26.12 -1.92
CA THR A 399 7.77 24.98 -0.99
C THR A 399 9.23 24.61 -0.71
N TYR A 400 10.08 24.69 -1.74
CA TYR A 400 11.52 24.56 -1.59
C TYR A 400 12.10 25.67 -0.71
N GLY A 401 11.70 26.93 -0.93
CA GLY A 401 12.13 28.08 -0.12
C GLY A 401 11.88 27.88 1.38
N LEU A 402 10.70 27.35 1.76
CA LEU A 402 10.40 27.04 3.16
C LEU A 402 11.39 26.04 3.77
N LEU A 403 11.71 24.96 3.05
CA LEU A 403 12.68 23.97 3.52
C LEU A 403 14.11 24.51 3.51
N PHE A 404 14.45 25.32 2.50
CA PHE A 404 15.75 25.99 2.40
C PHE A 404 15.97 26.92 3.60
N ASP A 405 14.99 27.75 3.95
CA ASP A 405 15.06 28.67 5.09
C ASP A 405 15.12 27.94 6.43
N TRP A 406 14.51 26.76 6.54
CA TRP A 406 14.64 25.92 7.73
C TRP A 406 16.06 25.34 7.89
N LEU A 407 16.71 25.02 6.77
CA LEU A 407 18.03 24.37 6.76
C LEU A 407 19.19 25.38 6.82
N TYR A 408 19.15 26.42 5.98
CA TYR A 408 20.22 27.38 5.79
C TYR A 408 19.95 28.69 6.57
N PRO A 409 20.95 29.27 7.25
CA PRO A 409 22.31 28.75 7.44
C PRO A 409 22.43 27.80 8.64
N SER A 410 21.47 27.83 9.56
CA SER A 410 21.61 27.37 10.94
C SER A 410 21.94 25.88 11.09
N ARG A 411 21.45 25.02 10.18
CA ARG A 411 21.58 23.55 10.28
C ARG A 411 22.67 22.96 9.38
N MET A 412 23.24 23.76 8.48
CA MET A 412 24.36 23.32 7.64
C MET A 412 25.61 22.87 8.43
N PRO A 413 26.00 23.56 9.53
CA PRO A 413 27.14 23.11 10.36
C PRO A 413 26.95 21.70 10.93
N LEU A 414 25.73 21.32 11.33
CA LEU A 414 25.44 19.97 11.82
C LEU A 414 25.75 18.91 10.75
N LEU A 415 25.33 19.15 9.50
CA LEU A 415 25.56 18.21 8.39
C LEU A 415 27.06 18.05 8.08
N LEU A 416 27.80 19.17 8.04
CA LEU A 416 29.23 19.18 7.80
C LEU A 416 30.01 18.49 8.92
N ARG A 417 29.59 18.71 10.17
CA ARG A 417 30.16 18.04 11.36
C ARG A 417 29.93 16.53 11.29
N ALA A 418 28.69 16.10 11.10
CA ALA A 418 28.33 14.69 11.06
C ALA A 418 29.09 13.92 9.96
N ILE A 419 29.14 14.45 8.73
CA ILE A 419 29.83 13.76 7.63
C ILE A 419 31.34 13.67 7.84
N SER A 420 31.92 14.64 8.54
CA SER A 420 33.35 14.67 8.87
C SER A 420 33.71 13.69 9.98
N LEU A 421 32.85 13.54 10.99
CA LEU A 421 33.06 12.65 12.12
C LEU A 421 32.76 11.18 11.80
N LEU A 422 31.84 10.91 10.87
CA LEU A 422 31.28 9.58 10.61
C LEU A 422 31.54 9.08 9.18
N THR A 423 32.63 9.52 8.54
CA THR A 423 32.92 9.15 7.14
C THR A 423 33.04 7.64 6.92
N ASP A 424 33.47 6.90 7.94
CA ASP A 424 33.63 5.45 7.98
C ASP A 424 32.32 4.67 8.27
N GLU A 425 31.21 5.37 8.48
CA GLU A 425 29.91 4.80 8.84
C GLU A 425 28.90 4.96 7.68
N PRO A 426 28.88 4.06 6.68
CA PRO A 426 28.04 4.20 5.50
C PRO A 426 26.54 4.24 5.80
N GLU A 427 26.12 3.65 6.92
CA GLU A 427 24.73 3.69 7.40
C GLU A 427 24.26 5.10 7.76
N VAL A 428 25.20 5.99 8.12
CA VAL A 428 24.93 7.40 8.44
C VAL A 428 25.20 8.32 7.25
N THR A 429 26.33 8.12 6.56
CA THR A 429 26.70 8.99 5.43
C THR A 429 25.78 8.80 4.23
N THR A 430 25.31 7.59 3.96
CA THR A 430 24.44 7.32 2.80
C THR A 430 23.10 8.06 2.90
N PRO A 431 22.35 8.00 4.02
CA PRO A 431 21.15 8.82 4.19
C PRO A 431 21.39 10.32 4.03
N LEU A 432 22.46 10.85 4.62
CA LEU A 432 22.84 12.25 4.48
C LEU A 432 23.09 12.62 3.01
N LEU A 433 23.94 11.87 2.31
CA LEU A 433 24.25 12.12 0.90
C LEU A 433 23.01 12.00 0.02
N LYS A 434 22.10 11.06 0.31
CA LYS A 434 20.82 10.93 -0.40
C LYS A 434 19.88 12.11 -0.15
N PHE A 435 19.84 12.63 1.08
CA PHE A 435 19.13 13.88 1.38
C PHE A 435 19.72 15.03 0.59
N MET A 436 21.05 15.22 0.62
CA MET A 436 21.71 16.30 -0.12
C MET A 436 21.46 16.18 -1.63
N SER A 437 21.56 14.98 -2.18
CA SER A 437 21.24 14.69 -3.58
C SER A 437 19.83 15.17 -3.91
N GLU A 438 18.83 14.74 -3.15
CA GLU A 438 17.46 15.23 -3.35
C GLU A 438 17.39 16.75 -3.21
N PHE A 439 17.96 17.34 -2.17
CA PHE A 439 17.87 18.76 -1.87
C PHE A 439 18.43 19.66 -3.00
N VAL A 440 19.44 19.20 -3.73
CA VAL A 440 20.01 19.92 -4.89
C VAL A 440 19.38 19.54 -6.24
N LEU A 441 18.41 18.63 -6.26
CA LEU A 441 17.71 18.29 -7.50
C LEU A 441 16.78 19.43 -7.92
N ASN A 442 17.04 20.05 -9.07
CA ASN A 442 16.17 21.08 -9.64
C ASN A 442 14.93 20.52 -10.35
N LYS A 443 14.15 19.65 -9.68
CA LYS A 443 12.88 19.16 -10.23
C LYS A 443 11.82 20.26 -10.17
N ALA A 444 10.92 20.27 -11.16
CA ALA A 444 9.86 21.27 -11.29
C ALA A 444 10.39 22.73 -11.21
N GLN A 445 11.63 22.96 -11.64
CA GLN A 445 12.30 24.27 -11.58
C GLN A 445 12.34 24.91 -10.18
N ARG A 446 12.31 24.09 -9.11
CA ARG A 446 12.23 24.59 -7.73
C ARG A 446 13.46 25.35 -7.23
N LEU A 447 14.63 25.18 -7.87
CA LEU A 447 15.89 25.87 -7.56
C LEU A 447 16.09 27.12 -8.41
N THR A 448 15.00 27.81 -8.75
CA THR A 448 15.06 29.10 -9.44
C THR A 448 15.05 30.23 -8.42
N PHE A 449 16.24 30.73 -8.06
CA PHE A 449 16.38 31.90 -7.20
C PHE A 449 16.24 33.19 -8.02
N ASP A 450 15.82 34.29 -7.39
CA ASP A 450 15.85 35.61 -8.05
C ASP A 450 17.28 35.96 -8.43
N SER A 451 17.46 36.71 -9.53
CA SER A 451 18.78 37.14 -10.00
C SER A 451 19.56 37.98 -8.98
N SER A 452 18.85 38.62 -8.03
CA SER A 452 19.42 39.37 -6.91
C SER A 452 19.71 38.51 -5.67
N SER A 453 19.27 37.24 -5.63
CA SER A 453 19.42 36.37 -4.47
C SER A 453 20.78 35.65 -4.47
N PRO A 454 21.56 35.74 -3.38
CA PRO A 454 22.81 34.99 -3.25
C PRO A 454 22.57 33.49 -2.97
N ASN A 455 21.33 33.05 -2.77
CA ASN A 455 21.00 31.73 -2.25
C ASN A 455 21.52 30.58 -3.13
N GLY A 456 21.55 30.74 -4.46
CA GLY A 456 22.13 29.74 -5.36
C GLY A 456 23.63 29.53 -5.12
N ILE A 457 24.39 30.62 -4.95
CA ILE A 457 25.83 30.57 -4.67
C ILE A 457 26.07 30.02 -3.26
N LEU A 458 25.26 30.43 -2.28
CA LEU A 458 25.36 29.96 -0.90
C LEU A 458 25.07 28.45 -0.81
N LEU A 459 24.03 27.98 -1.51
CA LEU A 459 23.75 26.56 -1.65
C LEU A 459 24.96 25.84 -2.23
N PHE A 460 25.43 26.26 -3.41
CA PHE A 460 26.60 25.66 -4.06
C PHE A 460 27.82 25.57 -3.13
N ARG A 461 28.09 26.64 -2.37
CA ARG A 461 29.20 26.71 -1.42
C ARG A 461 29.05 25.68 -0.29
N GLU A 462 27.89 25.58 0.36
CA GLU A 462 27.70 24.63 1.46
C GLU A 462 27.71 23.17 0.97
N ILE A 463 27.12 22.89 -0.19
CA ILE A 463 27.17 21.56 -0.82
C ILE A 463 28.62 21.18 -1.17
N SER A 464 29.38 22.10 -1.77
CA SER A 464 30.79 21.87 -2.13
C SER A 464 31.63 21.55 -0.90
N LYS A 465 31.46 22.29 0.21
CA LYS A 465 32.14 21.99 1.48
C LYS A 465 31.83 20.57 1.98
N LEU A 466 30.57 20.17 1.94
CA LEU A 466 30.13 18.85 2.39
C LEU A 466 30.72 17.73 1.53
N ILE A 467 30.69 17.89 0.20
CA ILE A 467 31.26 16.90 -0.73
C ILE A 467 32.78 16.80 -0.60
N VAL A 468 33.49 17.93 -0.46
CA VAL A 468 34.94 17.93 -0.23
C VAL A 468 35.29 17.28 1.11
N ALA A 469 34.53 17.58 2.18
CA ALA A 469 34.73 16.99 3.49
C ALA A 469 34.55 15.46 3.48
N TYR A 470 33.55 14.95 2.76
CA TYR A 470 33.36 13.52 2.58
C TYR A 470 34.44 12.90 1.68
N GLY A 471 34.62 13.47 0.48
CA GLY A 471 35.51 12.97 -0.56
C GLY A 471 36.96 12.84 -0.10
N SER A 472 37.51 13.89 0.53
CA SER A 472 38.89 13.88 1.04
C SER A 472 39.15 12.79 2.08
N ARG A 473 38.14 12.41 2.87
CA ARG A 473 38.26 11.40 3.94
C ARG A 473 37.95 9.99 3.46
N ILE A 474 36.88 9.80 2.67
CA ILE A 474 36.46 8.47 2.19
C ILE A 474 37.52 7.84 1.28
N LEU A 475 38.26 8.65 0.53
CA LEU A 475 39.36 8.17 -0.32
C LEU A 475 40.50 7.55 0.49
N LEU A 476 40.77 8.08 1.68
CA LEU A 476 41.82 7.60 2.60
C LEU A 476 41.44 6.32 3.34
N LEU A 477 40.14 5.99 3.42
CA LEU A 477 39.69 4.78 4.10
C LEU A 477 40.09 3.51 3.32
N PRO A 478 40.55 2.46 4.01
CA PRO A 478 40.95 1.20 3.38
C PRO A 478 39.75 0.50 2.73
N ASN A 479 40.05 -0.34 1.74
CA ASN A 479 39.01 -1.14 1.08
C ASN A 479 38.58 -2.28 2.01
N GLY A 480 37.30 -2.27 2.41
CA GLY A 480 36.68 -3.34 3.19
C GLY A 480 36.15 -4.49 2.33
N THR A 481 35.63 -5.52 2.99
CA THR A 481 35.04 -6.72 2.34
C THR A 481 33.86 -6.39 1.43
N ASN A 482 33.02 -5.42 1.81
CA ASN A 482 31.94 -4.90 0.96
C ASN A 482 32.25 -3.46 0.51
N ILE A 483 33.19 -3.33 -0.43
CA ILE A 483 33.64 -2.04 -0.97
C ILE A 483 32.51 -1.21 -1.60
N TYR A 484 31.49 -1.88 -2.17
CA TYR A 484 30.35 -1.18 -2.74
C TYR A 484 29.57 -0.41 -1.67
N ARG A 485 29.21 -1.10 -0.58
CA ARG A 485 28.46 -0.49 0.53
C ARG A 485 29.30 0.55 1.26
N SER A 486 30.58 0.26 1.53
CA SER A 486 31.42 1.12 2.37
C SER A 486 31.98 2.34 1.64
N LYS A 487 32.16 2.28 0.31
CA LYS A 487 32.89 3.32 -0.45
C LYS A 487 32.16 3.76 -1.72
N TYR A 488 31.91 2.83 -2.66
CA TYR A 488 31.42 3.22 -3.99
C TYR A 488 30.03 3.84 -4.00
N LYS A 489 29.12 3.36 -3.14
CA LYS A 489 27.76 3.89 -3.05
C LYS A 489 27.74 5.37 -2.66
N GLY A 490 28.52 5.76 -1.65
CA GLY A 490 28.62 7.15 -1.23
C GLY A 490 29.25 8.03 -2.31
N ILE A 491 30.36 7.58 -2.90
CA ILE A 491 31.02 8.29 -4.02
C ILE A 491 30.07 8.48 -5.19
N TRP A 492 29.32 7.46 -5.60
CA TRP A 492 28.35 7.54 -6.67
C TRP A 492 27.25 8.59 -6.39
N ILE A 493 26.74 8.65 -5.15
CA ILE A 493 25.76 9.68 -4.76
C ILE A 493 26.40 11.07 -4.79
N SER A 494 27.65 11.22 -4.32
CA SER A 494 28.38 12.50 -4.40
C SER A 494 28.57 12.97 -5.85
N LEU A 495 28.91 12.07 -6.77
CA LEU A 495 28.99 12.39 -8.19
C LEU A 495 27.61 12.81 -8.76
N THR A 496 26.54 12.16 -8.31
CA THR A 496 25.16 12.54 -8.66
C THR A 496 24.79 13.93 -8.13
N VAL A 497 25.30 14.33 -6.97
CA VAL A 497 25.14 15.69 -6.43
C VAL A 497 25.85 16.71 -7.32
N LEU A 498 27.06 16.40 -7.79
CA LEU A 498 27.86 17.30 -8.63
C LEU A 498 27.30 17.46 -10.06
N SER A 499 26.55 16.47 -10.56
CA SER A 499 25.95 16.53 -11.90
C SER A 499 24.62 17.28 -11.96
N ARG A 500 24.04 17.62 -10.81
CA ARG A 500 22.77 18.36 -10.68
C ARG A 500 23.05 19.85 -10.59
#